data_AF-A0AAV3TAU1-F1
#
_entry.id   AF-A0AAV3TAU1-F1
#
_cell.length_a   1.000
_cell.length_b   1.000
_cell.length_c   1.000
_cell.angle_alpha   90.00
_cell.angle_beta   90.00
_cell.angle_gamma   90.00
#
_symmetry.space_group_name_H-M   'P 1'
#
loop_
_entity.id
_entity.type
_entity.pdbx_description
1 polymer ?
#
loop_
_entity_poly.entity_id
_entity_poly.type
_entity_poly.pdbx_seq_one_letter_code
_entity_poly.pdbx_strand_id
1 'polypeptide(L)'
;MKIHQNPRHWATMKAMTTPGLGSVVNYGLIKLHTRIFLGKADEARAEERRDHLDAFFDATMDAYVAALEAGYSEAEAREITHIQANFDFYNHGWTEMMEFPGDELEAHYERYEDFFERHGISIDDPLGEFRSGELPDAPSTPEKLENPEHPHAEGGFADDVYVEDEEGNLHVGGGEAPEDVDVSKAVGVDDETTERSE
;
A
#
# COMPACT_ATOMS: atom_id res chain seq x y z
N MET A 1 6.42 9.38 -3.16
CA MET A 1 6.24 7.92 -3.31
C MET A 1 6.40 7.42 -4.73
N LYS A 2 7.35 6.49 -5.00
CA LYS A 2 7.57 5.90 -6.34
C LYS A 2 6.75 4.62 -6.49
N ILE A 3 5.74 4.62 -7.36
CA ILE A 3 4.94 3.42 -7.61
C ILE A 3 5.42 2.76 -8.90
N HIS A 4 6.05 1.59 -8.78
CA HIS A 4 6.39 0.77 -9.94
C HIS A 4 5.26 -0.22 -10.24
N GLN A 5 4.71 -0.15 -11.44
CA GLN A 5 3.74 -1.08 -11.99
C GLN A 5 4.43 -2.05 -12.95
N ASN A 6 4.14 -3.33 -12.85
CA ASN A 6 4.70 -4.37 -13.73
C ASN A 6 3.68 -5.51 -13.89
N PRO A 7 3.91 -6.50 -14.76
CA PRO A 7 2.96 -7.59 -15.00
C PRO A 7 2.51 -8.35 -13.74
N ARG A 8 3.34 -8.42 -12.70
CA ARG A 8 3.00 -9.06 -11.43
C ARG A 8 1.90 -8.30 -10.68
N HIS A 9 1.88 -6.96 -10.76
CA HIS A 9 0.85 -6.14 -10.16
C HIS A 9 -0.49 -6.36 -10.87
N TRP A 10 -0.50 -6.39 -12.20
CA TRP A 10 -1.70 -6.75 -12.97
C TRP A 10 -2.22 -8.15 -12.64
N ALA A 11 -1.34 -9.14 -12.51
CA ALA A 11 -1.70 -10.51 -12.09
C ALA A 11 -2.34 -10.53 -10.70
N THR A 12 -1.76 -9.78 -9.78
CA THR A 12 -2.23 -9.66 -8.39
C THR A 12 -3.61 -9.00 -8.35
N MET A 13 -3.81 -7.88 -9.05
CA MET A 13 -5.10 -7.21 -9.15
C MET A 13 -6.18 -8.14 -9.70
N LYS A 14 -5.90 -8.81 -10.83
CA LYS A 14 -6.85 -9.74 -11.45
C LYS A 14 -7.19 -10.91 -10.53
N ALA A 15 -6.22 -11.43 -9.80
CA ALA A 15 -6.45 -12.51 -8.83
C ALA A 15 -7.28 -12.04 -7.63
N MET A 16 -7.07 -10.81 -7.13
CA MET A 16 -7.89 -10.21 -6.06
C MET A 16 -9.36 -10.08 -6.45
N THR A 17 -9.64 -9.67 -7.68
CA THR A 17 -11.01 -9.52 -8.19
C THR A 17 -11.61 -10.83 -8.72
N THR A 18 -10.87 -11.94 -8.70
CA THR A 18 -11.35 -13.25 -9.16
C THR A 18 -11.94 -14.05 -8.00
N PRO A 19 -13.21 -14.52 -8.10
CA PRO A 19 -13.84 -15.32 -7.06
C PRO A 19 -13.02 -16.56 -6.68
N GLY A 20 -12.73 -16.72 -5.39
CA GLY A 20 -12.01 -17.88 -4.84
C GLY A 20 -10.48 -17.76 -4.79
N LEU A 21 -9.88 -16.72 -5.40
CA LEU A 21 -8.44 -16.44 -5.32
C LEU A 21 -8.10 -15.29 -4.36
N GLY A 22 -9.03 -14.36 -4.15
CA GLY A 22 -8.79 -13.13 -3.38
C GLY A 22 -8.26 -13.34 -1.96
N SER A 23 -8.68 -14.38 -1.23
CA SER A 23 -8.23 -14.58 0.16
C SER A 23 -6.74 -14.93 0.28
N VAL A 24 -6.20 -15.72 -0.67
CA VAL A 24 -4.78 -16.11 -0.67
C VAL A 24 -3.91 -14.93 -1.08
N VAL A 25 -4.35 -14.20 -2.11
CA VAL A 25 -3.63 -13.00 -2.57
C VAL A 25 -3.67 -11.90 -1.53
N ASN A 26 -4.80 -11.68 -0.87
CA ASN A 26 -4.94 -10.72 0.23
C ASN A 26 -3.91 -11.03 1.34
N TYR A 27 -3.90 -12.27 1.85
CA TYR A 27 -2.94 -12.69 2.85
C TYR A 27 -1.49 -12.49 2.39
N GLY A 28 -1.16 -12.89 1.16
CA GLY A 28 0.17 -12.71 0.59
C GLY A 28 0.61 -11.24 0.54
N LEU A 29 -0.29 -10.33 0.13
CA LEU A 29 -0.01 -8.90 0.07
C LEU A 29 0.18 -8.27 1.43
N ILE A 30 -0.64 -8.63 2.41
CA ILE A 30 -0.49 -8.16 3.80
C ILE A 30 0.90 -8.54 4.31
N LYS A 31 1.28 -9.83 4.23
CA LYS A 31 2.59 -10.28 4.73
C LYS A 31 3.76 -9.65 3.97
N LEU A 32 3.61 -9.40 2.67
CA LEU A 32 4.62 -8.72 1.86
C LEU A 32 4.83 -7.28 2.34
N HIS A 33 3.77 -6.48 2.45
CA HIS A 33 3.86 -5.08 2.86
C HIS A 33 4.32 -4.95 4.30
N THR A 34 3.79 -5.76 5.22
CA THR A 34 4.29 -5.80 6.60
C THR A 34 5.79 -6.07 6.63
N ARG A 35 6.28 -7.07 5.88
CA ARG A 35 7.73 -7.36 5.84
C ARG A 35 8.54 -6.19 5.29
N ILE A 36 8.09 -5.54 4.22
CA ILE A 36 8.77 -4.40 3.61
C ILE A 36 8.88 -3.25 4.63
N PHE A 37 7.77 -2.88 5.25
CA PHE A 37 7.71 -1.73 6.15
C PHE A 37 8.39 -2.01 7.50
N LEU A 38 8.35 -3.24 7.99
CA LEU A 38 9.17 -3.65 9.13
C LEU A 38 10.67 -3.58 8.82
N GLY A 39 11.08 -3.81 7.58
CA GLY A 39 12.46 -3.61 7.14
C GLY A 39 12.90 -2.14 7.08
N LYS A 40 11.95 -1.19 7.07
CA LYS A 40 12.21 0.26 7.14
C LYS A 40 12.15 0.79 8.59
N ALA A 41 11.50 0.06 9.50
CA ALA A 41 11.38 0.43 10.91
C ALA A 41 12.72 0.31 11.66
N ASP A 42 12.82 0.95 12.82
CA ASP A 42 13.92 0.71 13.77
C ASP A 42 13.97 -0.78 14.13
N GLU A 43 15.08 -1.46 13.80
CA GLU A 43 15.27 -2.90 13.99
C GLU A 43 14.96 -3.37 15.41
N ALA A 44 15.24 -2.55 16.43
CA ALA A 44 14.99 -2.90 17.82
C ALA A 44 13.50 -2.91 18.21
N ARG A 45 12.66 -2.26 17.39
CA ARG A 45 11.24 -2.02 17.65
C ARG A 45 10.32 -2.58 16.56
N ALA A 46 10.89 -3.02 15.44
CA ALA A 46 10.15 -3.44 14.25
C ALA A 46 9.07 -4.48 14.60
N GLU A 47 9.43 -5.57 15.28
CA GLU A 47 8.47 -6.63 15.61
C GLU A 47 7.29 -6.16 16.47
N GLU A 48 7.43 -5.09 17.27
CA GLU A 48 6.33 -4.54 18.07
C GLU A 48 5.25 -3.86 17.21
N ARG A 49 5.55 -3.53 15.94
CA ARG A 49 4.60 -2.92 15.00
C ARG A 49 3.89 -3.97 14.12
N ARG A 50 4.32 -5.23 14.15
CA ARG A 50 3.86 -6.27 13.20
C ARG A 50 2.36 -6.46 13.22
N ASP A 51 1.78 -6.70 14.40
CA ASP A 51 0.35 -7.03 14.51
C ASP A 51 -0.53 -5.84 14.10
N HIS A 52 -0.10 -4.63 14.42
CA HIS A 52 -0.74 -3.41 13.94
C HIS A 52 -0.69 -3.30 12.42
N LEU A 53 0.49 -3.46 11.81
CA LEU A 53 0.65 -3.38 10.36
C LEU A 53 -0.11 -4.47 9.61
N ASP A 54 -0.11 -5.71 10.12
CA ASP A 54 -0.88 -6.80 9.52
C ASP A 54 -2.39 -6.47 9.52
N ALA A 55 -2.92 -5.93 10.63
CA ALA A 55 -4.34 -5.54 10.71
C ALA A 55 -4.66 -4.29 9.88
N PHE A 56 -3.77 -3.31 9.86
CA PHE A 56 -3.91 -2.08 9.08
C PHE A 56 -3.93 -2.41 7.58
N PHE A 57 -2.97 -3.21 7.10
CA PHE A 57 -2.91 -3.56 5.69
C PHE A 57 -4.09 -4.42 5.27
N ASP A 58 -4.58 -5.34 6.10
CA ASP A 58 -5.82 -6.09 5.83
C ASP A 58 -7.01 -5.15 5.58
N ALA A 59 -7.18 -4.12 6.42
CA ALA A 59 -8.24 -3.13 6.23
C ALA A 59 -8.07 -2.29 4.95
N THR A 60 -6.85 -1.90 4.60
CA THR A 60 -6.60 -1.12 3.36
C THR A 60 -6.82 -1.95 2.08
N MET A 61 -6.79 -3.28 2.16
CA MET A 61 -7.05 -4.13 1.00
C MET A 61 -8.51 -4.05 0.55
N ASP A 62 -9.46 -3.79 1.46
CA ASP A 62 -10.84 -3.47 1.11
C ASP A 62 -10.95 -2.11 0.40
N ALA A 63 -10.18 -1.10 0.84
CA ALA A 63 -10.11 0.21 0.18
C ALA A 63 -9.54 0.11 -1.24
N TYR A 64 -8.52 -0.72 -1.45
CA TYR A 64 -7.97 -1.02 -2.77
C TYR A 64 -9.04 -1.58 -3.72
N VAL A 65 -9.80 -2.59 -3.27
CA VAL A 65 -10.88 -3.19 -4.08
C VAL A 65 -11.97 -2.15 -4.36
N ALA A 66 -12.37 -1.36 -3.37
CA ALA A 66 -13.36 -0.29 -3.54
C ALA A 66 -12.92 0.76 -4.57
N ALA A 67 -11.63 1.13 -4.60
CA ALA A 67 -11.08 2.03 -5.60
C ALA A 67 -11.17 1.43 -7.02
N LEU A 68 -10.78 0.16 -7.18
CA LEU A 68 -10.91 -0.54 -8.48
C LEU A 68 -12.38 -0.59 -8.94
N GLU A 69 -13.31 -0.90 -8.05
CA GLU A 69 -14.75 -0.94 -8.35
C GLU A 69 -15.33 0.44 -8.68
N ALA A 70 -14.76 1.50 -8.11
CA ALA A 70 -15.09 2.89 -8.43
C ALA A 70 -14.50 3.38 -9.76
N GLY A 71 -13.68 2.57 -10.43
CA GLY A 71 -13.13 2.85 -11.75
C GLY A 71 -11.75 3.51 -11.75
N TYR A 72 -11.08 3.58 -10.60
CA TYR A 72 -9.67 3.98 -10.55
C TYR A 72 -8.81 2.91 -11.24
N SER A 73 -7.74 3.35 -11.90
CA SER A 73 -6.72 2.44 -12.40
C SER A 73 -6.04 1.71 -11.25
N GLU A 74 -5.37 0.60 -11.55
CA GLU A 74 -4.69 -0.16 -10.51
C GLU A 74 -3.61 0.65 -9.79
N ALA A 75 -2.88 1.46 -10.54
CA ALA A 75 -1.84 2.31 -9.97
C ALA A 75 -2.44 3.38 -9.04
N GLU A 76 -3.58 3.98 -9.40
CA GLU A 76 -4.29 4.92 -8.52
C GLU A 76 -4.84 4.21 -7.27
N ALA A 77 -5.39 3.00 -7.41
CA ALA A 77 -5.86 2.21 -6.28
C ALA A 77 -4.71 1.88 -5.29
N ARG A 78 -3.50 1.61 -5.80
CA ARG A 78 -2.30 1.48 -4.97
C ARG A 78 -1.86 2.82 -4.37
N GLU A 79 -1.89 3.89 -5.14
CA GLU A 79 -1.53 5.21 -4.63
C GLU A 79 -2.42 5.59 -3.44
N ILE A 80 -3.73 5.35 -3.54
CA ILE A 80 -4.71 5.52 -2.46
C ILE A 80 -4.29 4.77 -1.20
N THR A 81 -3.99 3.47 -1.28
CA THR A 81 -3.67 2.67 -0.07
C THR A 81 -2.31 3.02 0.52
N HIS A 82 -1.34 3.39 -0.30
CA HIS A 82 -0.07 3.88 0.21
C HIS A 82 -0.19 5.27 0.86
N ILE A 83 -1.08 6.14 0.38
CA ILE A 83 -1.41 7.40 1.04
C ILE A 83 -2.03 7.13 2.41
N GLN A 84 -2.98 6.19 2.51
CA GLN A 84 -3.54 5.75 3.80
C GLN A 84 -2.44 5.26 4.76
N ALA A 85 -1.49 4.46 4.27
CA ALA A 85 -0.36 4.00 5.09
C ALA A 85 0.51 5.17 5.60
N ASN A 86 0.74 6.20 4.78
CA ASN A 86 1.48 7.37 5.22
C ASN A 86 0.74 8.20 6.28
N PHE A 87 -0.60 8.26 6.23
CA PHE A 87 -1.40 8.90 7.27
C PHE A 87 -1.22 8.17 8.61
N ASP A 88 -1.28 6.84 8.59
CA ASP A 88 -1.06 6.02 9.78
C ASP A 88 0.36 6.17 10.35
N PHE A 89 1.38 6.12 9.48
CA PHE A 89 2.77 6.31 9.88
C PHE A 89 3.01 7.70 10.45
N TYR A 90 2.37 8.72 9.88
CA TYR A 90 2.42 10.09 10.41
C TYR A 90 1.80 10.16 11.81
N ASN A 91 0.60 9.59 12.00
CA ASN A 91 -0.09 9.58 13.30
C ASN A 91 0.71 8.88 14.40
N HIS A 92 1.50 7.87 14.03
CA HIS A 92 2.40 7.18 14.93
C HIS A 92 3.80 7.82 15.05
N GLY A 93 4.13 8.82 14.24
CA GLY A 93 5.47 9.43 14.17
C GLY A 93 6.54 8.49 13.62
N TRP A 94 6.18 7.50 12.80
CA TRP A 94 7.09 6.57 12.13
C TRP A 94 7.64 7.16 10.84
N THR A 95 8.32 8.31 10.95
CA THR A 95 8.82 9.06 9.79
C THR A 95 9.76 8.24 8.91
N GLU A 96 10.47 7.26 9.50
CA GLU A 96 11.34 6.33 8.78
C GLU A 96 10.60 5.40 7.80
N MET A 97 9.30 5.17 8.00
CA MET A 97 8.48 4.32 7.13
C MET A 97 7.74 5.11 6.05
N MET A 98 7.66 6.43 6.19
CA MET A 98 6.96 7.30 5.24
C MET A 98 7.59 7.27 3.85
N GLU A 99 6.73 7.33 2.84
CA GLU A 99 7.07 7.25 1.42
C GLU A 99 6.89 8.59 0.69
N PHE A 100 6.42 9.62 1.39
CA PHE A 100 6.49 11.02 1.01
C PHE A 100 6.67 11.89 2.27
N PRO A 101 7.16 13.14 2.15
CA PRO A 101 7.35 14.04 3.29
C PRO A 101 6.06 14.39 4.02
N GLY A 102 6.12 14.58 5.34
CA GLY A 102 4.93 14.87 6.15
C GLY A 102 4.22 16.19 5.80
N ASP A 103 4.92 17.17 5.23
CA ASP A 103 4.33 18.42 4.74
C ASP A 103 3.55 18.26 3.41
N GLU A 104 3.57 17.07 2.80
CA GLU A 104 2.83 16.74 1.57
C GLU A 104 1.53 15.95 1.83
N LEU A 105 1.20 15.64 3.10
CA LEU A 105 -0.01 14.87 3.45
C LEU A 105 -1.30 15.47 2.90
N GLU A 106 -1.48 16.78 3.07
CA GLU A 106 -2.68 17.49 2.59
C GLU A 106 -2.75 17.46 1.06
N ALA A 107 -1.63 17.64 0.37
CA ALA A 107 -1.60 17.61 -1.10
C ALA A 107 -1.89 16.20 -1.66
N HIS A 108 -1.43 15.15 -0.98
CA HIS A 108 -1.79 13.77 -1.31
C HIS A 108 -3.24 13.44 -0.98
N TYR A 109 -3.79 13.98 0.11
CA TYR A 109 -5.21 13.89 0.43
C TYR A 109 -6.06 14.52 -0.67
N GLU A 110 -5.77 15.76 -1.06
CA GLU A 110 -6.52 16.51 -2.08
C GLU A 110 -6.56 15.79 -3.45
N ARG A 111 -5.50 15.04 -3.81
CA ARG A 111 -5.45 14.29 -5.08
C ARG A 111 -6.56 13.24 -5.20
N TYR A 112 -7.00 12.66 -4.09
CA TYR A 112 -8.06 11.63 -4.04
C TYR A 112 -9.20 12.02 -3.09
N GLU A 113 -9.41 13.33 -2.87
CA GLU A 113 -10.40 13.88 -1.94
C GLU A 113 -11.79 13.25 -2.15
N ASP A 114 -12.28 13.18 -3.39
CA ASP A 114 -13.58 12.58 -3.72
C ASP A 114 -13.73 11.12 -3.24
N PHE A 115 -12.66 10.33 -3.28
CA PHE A 115 -12.65 8.96 -2.77
C PHE A 115 -12.57 8.96 -1.24
N PHE A 116 -11.64 9.73 -0.68
CA PHE A 116 -11.44 9.78 0.76
C PHE A 116 -12.66 10.30 1.52
N GLU A 117 -13.27 11.40 1.07
CA GLU A 117 -14.50 11.94 1.66
C GLU A 117 -15.65 10.93 1.60
N ARG A 118 -15.83 10.26 0.45
CA ARG A 118 -16.89 9.26 0.27
C ARG A 118 -16.81 8.12 1.28
N HIS A 119 -15.59 7.68 1.58
CA HIS A 119 -15.32 6.55 2.46
C HIS A 119 -14.92 6.97 3.89
N GLY A 120 -14.99 8.27 4.22
CA GLY A 120 -14.66 8.80 5.53
C GLY A 120 -13.18 8.67 5.93
N ILE A 121 -12.30 8.50 4.94
CA ILE A 121 -10.84 8.45 5.15
C ILE A 121 -10.33 9.87 5.36
N SER A 122 -9.47 10.06 6.35
CA SER A 122 -8.79 11.33 6.62
C SER A 122 -7.38 11.08 7.16
N ILE A 123 -6.58 12.14 7.30
CA ILE A 123 -5.25 12.03 7.93
C ILE A 123 -5.38 11.49 9.36
N ASP A 124 -6.36 11.95 10.14
CA ASP A 124 -6.58 11.52 11.52
C ASP A 124 -7.26 10.14 11.65
N ASP A 125 -8.03 9.72 10.63
CA ASP A 125 -8.64 8.39 10.55
C ASP A 125 -8.35 7.75 9.18
N PRO A 126 -7.18 7.10 9.02
CA PRO A 126 -6.71 6.61 7.72
C PRO A 126 -7.58 5.50 7.13
N LEU A 127 -8.37 4.80 7.94
CA LEU A 127 -9.18 3.67 7.50
C LEU A 127 -10.63 4.06 7.18
N GLY A 128 -11.17 5.11 7.81
CA GLY A 128 -12.56 5.51 7.61
C GLY A 128 -13.54 4.33 7.78
N GLU A 129 -14.42 4.12 6.79
CA GLU A 129 -15.39 3.03 6.81
C GLU A 129 -14.78 1.61 6.68
N PHE A 130 -13.54 1.50 6.19
CA PHE A 130 -12.85 0.22 6.02
C PHE A 130 -12.30 -0.34 7.34
N ARG A 131 -12.44 0.41 8.44
CA ARG A 131 -12.10 -0.06 9.78
C ARG A 131 -13.02 -1.22 10.19
N SER A 132 -12.48 -2.44 10.20
CA SER A 132 -13.21 -3.66 10.58
C SER A 132 -13.16 -4.01 12.08
N GLY A 133 -12.43 -3.22 12.88
CA GLY A 133 -12.29 -3.38 14.33
C GLY A 133 -11.30 -2.40 14.96
N GLU A 134 -10.99 -2.61 16.25
CA GLU A 134 -9.86 -1.93 16.88
C GLU A 134 -8.55 -2.49 16.32
N LEU A 135 -7.64 -1.60 15.89
CA LEU A 135 -6.30 -2.00 15.50
C LEU A 135 -5.49 -2.35 16.75
N PRO A 136 -4.61 -3.37 16.71
CA PRO A 136 -3.65 -3.62 17.77
C PRO A 136 -2.83 -2.36 18.08
N ASP A 137 -2.59 -2.08 19.36
CA ASP A 137 -1.71 -0.99 19.77
C ASP A 137 -0.29 -1.22 19.26
N ALA A 138 0.37 -0.17 18.79
CA ALA A 138 1.78 -0.19 18.42
C ALA A 138 2.53 1.01 19.03
N PRO A 139 3.83 0.86 19.35
CA PRO A 139 4.61 1.96 19.92
C PRO A 139 4.76 3.13 18.95
N SER A 140 4.42 4.33 19.42
CA SER A 140 4.55 5.58 18.65
C SER A 140 5.82 6.34 19.02
N THR A 141 6.34 7.13 18.08
CA THR A 141 7.50 8.02 18.23
C THR A 141 7.16 9.44 17.77
N PRO A 142 6.12 10.08 18.35
CA PRO A 142 5.64 11.39 17.90
C PRO A 142 6.71 12.50 17.96
N GLU A 143 7.70 12.37 18.84
CA GLU A 143 8.84 13.28 18.93
C GLU A 143 9.65 13.37 17.62
N LYS A 144 9.61 12.35 16.76
CA LYS A 144 10.28 12.38 15.45
C LYS A 144 9.63 13.38 14.48
N LEU A 145 8.38 13.77 14.70
CA LEU A 145 7.68 14.75 13.86
C LEU A 145 8.23 16.18 14.04
N GLU A 146 8.94 16.47 15.13
CA GLU A 146 9.52 17.81 15.37
C GLU A 146 10.72 18.10 14.45
N ASN A 147 11.45 17.05 14.05
CA ASN A 147 12.57 17.13 13.11
C ASN A 147 12.62 15.85 12.29
N PRO A 148 11.71 15.70 11.30
CA PRO A 148 11.48 14.44 10.63
C PRO A 148 12.64 14.08 9.70
N GLU A 149 13.04 12.82 9.76
CA GLU A 149 13.86 12.19 8.74
C GLU A 149 12.96 11.26 7.91
N HIS A 150 12.99 11.41 6.59
CA HIS A 150 12.25 10.57 5.64
C HIS A 150 13.22 9.87 4.66
N PRO A 151 13.95 8.82 5.09
CA PRO A 151 15.00 8.19 4.28
C PRO A 151 14.51 7.56 2.96
N HIS A 152 13.20 7.37 2.83
CA HIS A 152 12.55 6.70 1.69
C HIS A 152 11.57 7.60 0.93
N ALA A 153 11.57 8.90 1.21
CA ALA A 153 10.73 9.89 0.54
C ALA A 153 11.59 10.85 -0.28
N GLU A 154 11.20 11.11 -1.53
CA GLU A 154 11.66 12.29 -2.27
C GLU A 154 10.47 13.23 -2.44
N GLY A 155 10.62 14.47 -1.96
CA GLY A 155 9.54 15.47 -2.02
C GLY A 155 9.33 16.06 -3.41
N GLY A 156 8.23 16.81 -3.54
CA GLY A 156 7.86 17.59 -4.71
C GLY A 156 7.17 16.78 -5.79
N PHE A 157 6.48 15.68 -5.44
CA PHE A 157 5.91 14.73 -6.40
C PHE A 157 6.94 14.21 -7.42
N ALA A 158 8.24 14.28 -7.08
CA ALA A 158 9.32 13.74 -7.89
C ALA A 158 9.19 12.22 -8.06
N ASP A 159 8.45 11.63 -7.15
CA ASP A 159 8.03 10.26 -7.21
C ASP A 159 6.62 10.15 -7.80
N ASP A 160 6.54 9.66 -9.03
CA ASP A 160 5.29 9.47 -9.76
C ASP A 160 4.94 7.97 -9.88
N VAL A 161 3.83 7.67 -10.55
CA VAL A 161 3.52 6.33 -11.03
C VAL A 161 4.38 6.03 -12.26
N TYR A 162 5.12 4.92 -12.21
CA TYR A 162 5.94 4.40 -13.31
C TYR A 162 5.47 3.01 -13.72
N VAL A 163 5.05 2.85 -14.98
CA VAL A 163 4.58 1.58 -15.54
C VAL A 163 5.64 0.94 -16.42
N GLU A 164 6.03 -0.28 -16.06
CA GLU A 164 6.88 -1.16 -16.84
C GLU A 164 6.02 -1.90 -17.89
N ASP A 165 6.38 -1.74 -19.17
CA ASP A 165 5.75 -2.49 -20.27
C ASP A 165 6.30 -3.93 -20.39
N GLU A 166 5.78 -4.71 -21.35
CA GLU A 166 6.20 -6.09 -21.60
C GLU A 166 7.67 -6.24 -22.03
N GLU A 167 8.29 -5.15 -22.50
CA GLU A 167 9.69 -5.10 -22.92
C GLU A 167 10.63 -4.64 -21.79
N GLY A 168 10.09 -4.29 -20.62
CA GLY A 168 10.84 -3.80 -19.46
C GLY A 168 11.12 -2.30 -19.48
N ASN A 169 10.47 -1.52 -20.35
CA ASN A 169 10.64 -0.06 -20.39
C ASN A 169 9.69 0.61 -19.38
N LEU A 170 10.20 1.62 -18.66
CA LEU A 170 9.41 2.42 -17.71
C LEU A 170 8.78 3.64 -18.40
N HIS A 171 7.48 3.79 -18.25
CA HIS A 171 6.66 4.93 -18.71
C HIS A 171 6.06 5.66 -17.50
N VAL A 172 5.92 6.98 -17.56
CA VAL A 172 5.30 7.77 -16.48
C VAL A 172 3.78 7.81 -16.66
N GLY A 173 3.03 7.60 -15.57
CA GLY A 173 1.57 7.59 -15.52
C GLY A 173 0.96 6.18 -15.43
N GLY A 174 -0.37 6.10 -15.31
CA GLY A 174 -1.11 4.83 -15.33
C GLY A 174 -1.18 4.23 -16.75
N GLY A 175 -1.01 2.91 -16.85
CA GLY A 175 -1.05 2.16 -18.12
C GLY A 175 -2.31 1.30 -18.24
N GLU A 176 -2.65 0.88 -19.46
CA GLU A 176 -3.71 -0.12 -19.67
C GLU A 176 -3.26 -1.50 -19.21
N ALA A 177 -4.20 -2.29 -18.71
CA ALA A 177 -3.96 -3.68 -18.36
C ALA A 177 -3.53 -4.47 -19.61
N PRO A 178 -2.53 -5.37 -19.51
CA PRO A 178 -2.25 -6.33 -20.58
C PRO A 178 -3.50 -7.18 -20.91
N GLU A 179 -3.67 -7.56 -22.18
CA GLU A 179 -4.83 -8.38 -22.59
C GLU A 179 -4.79 -9.79 -21.97
N ASP A 180 -3.60 -10.36 -21.79
CA ASP A 180 -3.40 -11.70 -21.22
C ASP A 180 -2.62 -11.66 -19.90
N VAL A 181 -3.36 -11.44 -18.81
CA VAL A 181 -2.82 -11.44 -17.45
C VAL A 181 -2.89 -12.85 -16.85
N ASP A 182 -1.70 -13.41 -16.59
CA ASP A 182 -1.50 -14.71 -15.94
C ASP A 182 -1.60 -14.60 -14.41
N VAL A 183 -2.74 -15.04 -13.85
CA VAL A 183 -3.03 -14.99 -12.41
C VAL A 183 -2.13 -15.90 -11.56
N SER A 184 -1.43 -16.87 -12.16
CA SER A 184 -0.50 -17.73 -11.40
C SER A 184 0.67 -16.93 -10.84
N LYS A 185 1.06 -15.85 -11.53
CA LYS A 185 2.13 -14.93 -11.12
C LYS A 185 1.75 -13.98 -9.98
N ALA A 186 0.50 -14.03 -9.50
CA ALA A 186 0.04 -13.17 -8.43
C ALA A 186 0.84 -13.39 -7.14
N VAL A 187 1.02 -12.32 -6.36
CA VAL A 187 1.61 -12.41 -5.02
C VAL A 187 0.80 -13.41 -4.17
N GLY A 188 1.49 -14.29 -3.43
CA GLY A 188 0.86 -15.32 -2.61
C GLY A 188 0.44 -16.61 -3.35
N VAL A 189 0.32 -16.60 -4.69
CA VAL A 189 -0.05 -17.80 -5.47
C VAL A 189 1.17 -18.65 -5.84
N ASP A 190 2.25 -18.03 -6.32
CA ASP A 190 3.51 -18.71 -6.65
C ASP A 190 4.33 -19.13 -5.41
N ASP A 191 4.13 -18.43 -4.29
CA ASP A 191 4.88 -18.70 -3.04
C ASP A 191 4.48 -20.06 -2.42
N GLU A 192 3.22 -20.51 -2.58
CA GLU A 192 2.74 -21.82 -2.13
C GLU A 192 3.31 -23.01 -2.92
N THR A 193 3.79 -22.79 -4.16
CA THR A 193 4.42 -23.85 -4.96
C THR A 193 5.83 -24.21 -4.49
N THR A 194 6.48 -23.35 -3.69
CA THR A 194 7.83 -23.60 -3.18
C THR A 194 7.82 -24.31 -1.81
N GLU A 195 6.77 -24.14 -0.99
CA GLU A 195 6.68 -24.77 0.35
C GLU A 195 6.12 -26.21 0.35
N ARG A 196 5.87 -26.80 -0.83
CA ARG A 196 5.50 -28.23 -0.98
C ARG A 196 6.63 -29.10 -1.56
N SER A 197 7.87 -28.71 -1.33
CA SER A 197 9.03 -29.56 -1.58
C SER A 197 10.12 -29.33 -0.54
N GLU A 198 9.91 -29.86 0.66
CA GLU A 198 10.95 -30.44 1.54
C GLU A 198 10.34 -31.38 2.59
#